data_AF-A0A3Q9F2I2-F1
#
_entry.id   AF-A0A3Q9F2I2-F1
#
_cell.length_a   1.000
_cell.length_b   1.000
_cell.length_c   1.000
_cell.angle_alpha   90.00
_cell.angle_beta   90.00
_cell.angle_gamma   90.00
#
_symmetry.space_group_name_H-M   'P 1'
#
loop_
_entity.id
_entity.type
_entity.pdbx_description
1 polymer ?
#
loop_
_entity_poly.entity_id
_entity_poly.type
_entity_poly.pdbx_seq_one_letter_code
_entity_poly.pdbx_strand_id
1 'polypeptide(L)'
;MTKKGNNASTNPHASQMPDAGRRGFIRCSAAWLGMPLLGSLAACGGGDDGASGAVSPPRPTPSARAAGCRMPAEDAPHASTYMTFASGVDGIWAPVTSQSTDAGIDRVRADLMDVAKAIGATEPVNMLVLPADLDAARALLATASVANPDLHARYATRAAGTGGINLVPLADGFNDFWVRDTGCVFVRDTANGNALNAIGFNFNGWGNANTDGAGLSAGTTIPPAIAAASNGSKAGKFFQPFGQDSRVAGWMAQAHGANLIRSTLTLEGGAIEFDGDATAILTESAVLHVNRNPQLFAIPNGAIAGATLLPTARDTVLAELKRTLGVQKIIWLPGTATYPRGSGVGAAGGAATPAGESDITNGHVDFYARFLAPGVVACCYDASNSTGERALTDANRKRLAGETDPNGRPLQIVELVPPVSYGTSAGTTLNERQMSHFAAGYINFYTCNGTIVMPKFNDAAADAAAVAAIRPYAGNRAIVQVDILGIASGGGGIHCSTREVPA
;
A
#
# COMPACT_ATOMS: atom_id res chain seq x y z
N MET A 1 -32.19 45.48 -39.56
CA MET A 1 -33.40 45.38 -40.39
C MET A 1 -34.21 44.16 -39.94
N THR A 2 -35.54 44.20 -40.11
CA THR A 2 -36.54 43.15 -39.75
C THR A 2 -36.45 41.93 -40.69
N LYS A 3 -37.01 40.72 -40.47
CA LYS A 3 -38.22 40.19 -39.76
C LYS A 3 -37.88 38.79 -39.16
N LYS A 4 -38.42 38.32 -38.01
CA LYS A 4 -39.80 37.85 -37.63
C LYS A 4 -40.32 36.64 -38.43
N GLY A 5 -41.01 35.64 -37.83
CA GLY A 5 -41.56 35.51 -36.45
C GLY A 5 -41.75 34.03 -35.97
N ASN A 6 -42.09 33.79 -34.69
CA ASN A 6 -43.46 33.50 -34.15
C ASN A 6 -43.88 32.01 -34.30
N ASN A 7 -44.47 31.26 -33.35
CA ASN A 7 -45.12 31.47 -32.03
C ASN A 7 -44.64 30.36 -31.03
N ALA A 8 -44.65 30.46 -29.68
CA ALA A 8 -45.79 30.35 -28.71
C ALA A 8 -46.79 29.21 -29.02
N SER A 9 -47.27 28.34 -28.10
CA SER A 9 -47.14 28.17 -26.62
C SER A 9 -47.24 26.64 -26.28
N THR A 10 -47.42 26.07 -25.07
CA THR A 10 -47.91 26.52 -23.74
C THR A 10 -47.39 25.57 -22.61
N ASN A 11 -47.81 25.78 -21.34
CA ASN A 11 -47.70 24.89 -20.15
C ASN A 11 -49.16 24.64 -19.61
N PRO A 12 -49.51 23.81 -18.58
CA PRO A 12 -48.67 23.19 -17.53
C PRO A 12 -49.07 21.76 -17.00
N HIS A 13 -48.27 21.29 -16.02
CA HIS A 13 -48.60 20.41 -14.86
C HIS A 13 -48.93 18.89 -14.98
N ALA A 14 -48.12 18.14 -14.21
CA ALA A 14 -48.48 17.09 -13.23
C ALA A 14 -48.53 15.59 -13.61
N SER A 15 -47.74 14.82 -12.83
CA SER A 15 -47.93 13.43 -12.37
C SER A 15 -48.15 12.30 -13.38
N GLN A 16 -47.28 11.27 -13.33
CA GLN A 16 -47.61 9.93 -12.81
C GLN A 16 -46.39 8.97 -12.86
N MET A 17 -46.25 8.11 -11.84
CA MET A 17 -45.52 6.83 -12.00
C MET A 17 -46.37 5.87 -12.86
N PRO A 18 -45.75 4.82 -13.41
CA PRO A 18 -46.24 3.49 -13.02
C PRO A 18 -45.15 2.62 -12.38
N ASP A 19 -45.58 1.89 -11.36
CA ASP A 19 -44.88 0.78 -10.72
C ASP A 19 -45.21 -0.56 -11.43
N ALA A 20 -44.55 -1.63 -10.97
CA ALA A 20 -44.87 -3.05 -11.10
C ALA A 20 -44.53 -3.76 -12.42
N GLY A 21 -43.75 -4.86 -12.31
CA GLY A 21 -43.33 -5.62 -13.48
C GLY A 21 -42.80 -7.06 -13.34
N ARG A 22 -42.62 -7.64 -12.13
CA ARG A 22 -42.78 -9.09 -11.81
C ARG A 22 -42.21 -9.49 -10.44
N ARG A 23 -43.05 -10.15 -9.63
CA ARG A 23 -42.69 -10.92 -8.43
C ARG A 23 -43.53 -12.21 -8.37
N GLY A 24 -42.99 -13.22 -7.69
CA GLY A 24 -43.67 -14.44 -7.27
C GLY A 24 -42.77 -15.66 -7.41
N PHE A 25 -42.78 -16.66 -6.54
CA PHE A 25 -43.43 -16.89 -5.23
C PHE A 25 -42.64 -18.11 -4.64
N ILE A 26 -42.35 -18.30 -3.35
CA ILE A 26 -43.17 -18.87 -2.24
C ILE A 26 -42.30 -18.82 -0.95
N ARG A 27 -42.90 -18.94 0.25
CA ARG A 27 -42.24 -18.87 1.57
C ARG A 27 -42.62 -20.08 2.47
N CYS A 28 -41.69 -20.51 3.34
CA CYS A 28 -41.87 -21.40 4.52
C CYS A 28 -42.22 -22.91 4.22
N SER A 29 -41.98 -23.92 5.07
CA SER A 29 -41.62 -24.01 6.51
C SER A 29 -40.89 -25.33 6.89
N ALA A 30 -40.28 -25.36 8.10
CA ALA A 30 -40.18 -26.49 9.07
C ALA A 30 -39.27 -27.74 8.85
N ALA A 31 -38.15 -27.75 9.62
CA ALA A 31 -37.58 -28.78 10.52
C ALA A 31 -37.93 -30.30 10.43
N TRP A 32 -36.91 -31.18 10.63
CA TRP A 32 -36.66 -31.98 11.87
C TRP A 32 -35.44 -32.96 11.74
N LEU A 33 -34.74 -33.20 12.87
CA LEU A 33 -33.84 -34.34 13.25
C LEU A 33 -32.61 -34.81 12.42
N GLY A 34 -31.56 -35.23 13.16
CA GLY A 34 -30.59 -36.26 12.71
C GLY A 34 -29.13 -36.03 13.16
N MET A 35 -28.67 -36.72 14.22
CA MET A 35 -27.29 -36.64 14.75
C MET A 35 -26.38 -37.79 14.21
N PRO A 36 -25.06 -37.86 14.52
CA PRO A 36 -24.04 -38.43 13.62
C PRO A 36 -23.71 -39.91 13.87
N LEU A 37 -22.84 -40.47 13.01
CA LEU A 37 -22.13 -41.71 13.28
C LEU A 37 -20.61 -41.54 13.08
N LEU A 38 -19.85 -41.93 14.11
CA LEU A 38 -18.41 -42.16 14.05
C LEU A 38 -18.11 -43.42 13.22
N GLY A 39 -16.93 -43.45 12.60
CA GLY A 39 -16.40 -44.64 11.92
C GLY A 39 -14.88 -44.67 11.97
N SER A 40 -14.31 -44.91 13.15
CA SER A 40 -12.89 -45.23 13.29
C SER A 40 -12.72 -46.74 13.35
N LEU A 41 -11.88 -47.31 12.49
CA LEU A 41 -11.28 -48.64 12.68
C LEU A 41 -9.93 -48.69 11.96
N ALA A 42 -9.02 -49.49 12.48
CA ALA A 42 -7.59 -49.40 12.17
C ALA A 42 -6.97 -50.75 11.75
N ALA A 43 -5.79 -50.62 11.15
CA ALA A 43 -4.65 -51.53 11.21
C ALA A 43 -4.58 -52.76 10.27
N CYS A 44 -3.31 -53.15 10.05
CA CYS A 44 -2.77 -54.30 9.32
C CYS A 44 -2.89 -54.25 7.78
N GLY A 45 -1.84 -54.53 7.00
CA GLY A 45 -0.45 -54.87 7.33
C GLY A 45 0.21 -55.71 6.22
N GLY A 46 1.46 -55.41 5.87
CA GLY A 46 2.22 -56.04 4.76
C GLY A 46 2.22 -55.17 3.48
N GLY A 47 3.32 -54.93 2.78
CA GLY A 47 4.69 -55.44 2.94
C GLY A 47 5.11 -56.27 1.73
N ASP A 48 5.84 -55.64 0.79
CA ASP A 48 6.77 -56.29 -0.14
C ASP A 48 7.67 -55.23 -0.79
N ASP A 49 8.94 -55.57 -1.02
CA ASP A 49 10.02 -54.66 -1.43
C ASP A 49 10.12 -54.47 -2.96
N GLY A 50 10.54 -53.28 -3.41
CA GLY A 50 10.64 -52.98 -4.85
C GLY A 50 11.50 -51.77 -5.25
N ALA A 51 12.81 -51.99 -5.36
CA ALA A 51 13.80 -51.20 -6.12
C ALA A 51 14.00 -49.69 -5.80
N SER A 52 15.23 -49.36 -5.40
CA SER A 52 15.69 -48.03 -5.00
C SER A 52 15.94 -47.05 -6.16
N GLY A 53 15.25 -45.91 -6.15
CA GLY A 53 15.73 -44.65 -6.75
C GLY A 53 16.12 -43.67 -5.63
N ALA A 54 17.36 -43.17 -5.62
CA ALA A 54 17.87 -42.36 -4.51
C ALA A 54 17.24 -40.95 -4.46
N VAL A 55 16.17 -40.80 -3.69
CA VAL A 55 15.66 -39.48 -3.27
C VAL A 55 16.41 -39.05 -2.02
N SER A 56 17.09 -37.90 -2.09
CA SER A 56 17.75 -37.31 -0.91
C SER A 56 16.73 -37.05 0.21
N PRO A 57 17.03 -37.41 1.47
CA PRO A 57 16.10 -37.17 2.56
C PRO A 57 15.85 -35.67 2.74
N PRO A 58 14.64 -35.25 3.14
CA PRO A 58 14.37 -33.85 3.44
C PRO A 58 15.34 -33.39 4.54
N ARG A 59 16.03 -32.27 4.28
CA ARG A 59 16.99 -31.68 5.20
C ARG A 59 16.27 -31.42 6.54
N PRO A 60 16.84 -31.79 7.70
CA PRO A 60 16.17 -31.58 8.98
C PRO A 60 15.84 -30.09 9.14
N THR A 61 14.57 -29.82 9.40
CA THR A 61 14.06 -28.47 9.68
C THR A 61 14.88 -27.89 10.84
N PRO A 62 15.46 -26.68 10.71
CA PRO A 62 16.12 -26.04 11.83
C PRO A 62 15.16 -25.97 13.02
N SER A 63 15.61 -26.41 14.19
CA SER A 63 14.83 -26.31 15.42
C SER A 63 14.47 -24.84 15.65
N ALA A 64 13.20 -24.50 15.41
CA ALA A 64 12.71 -23.13 15.48
C ALA A 64 12.53 -22.73 16.95
N ARG A 65 13.66 -22.42 17.60
CA ARG A 65 13.64 -21.51 18.74
C ARG A 65 13.09 -20.19 18.20
N ALA A 66 11.89 -19.81 18.61
CA ALA A 66 11.22 -18.63 18.06
C ALA A 66 12.09 -17.39 18.27
N ALA A 67 12.66 -16.86 17.19
CA ALA A 67 13.40 -15.61 17.21
C ALA A 67 12.44 -14.51 17.67
N GLY A 68 12.87 -13.72 18.67
CA GLY A 68 12.06 -12.65 19.25
C GLY A 68 12.09 -11.41 18.38
N CYS A 69 11.83 -11.57 17.08
CA CYS A 69 11.78 -10.48 16.12
C CYS A 69 10.68 -9.49 16.55
N ARG A 70 11.07 -8.24 16.79
CA ARG A 70 10.17 -7.12 17.05
C ARG A 70 10.48 -6.02 16.04
N MET A 71 9.50 -5.71 15.20
CA MET A 71 9.53 -4.49 14.40
C MET A 71 9.41 -3.27 15.35
N PRO A 72 10.22 -2.23 15.23
CA PRO A 72 9.96 -0.96 15.90
C PRO A 72 8.73 -0.26 15.30
N ALA A 73 8.13 0.71 16.01
CA ALA A 73 7.19 1.64 15.39
C ALA A 73 7.95 2.57 14.42
N GLU A 74 7.27 3.14 13.42
CA GLU A 74 7.86 4.18 12.53
C GLU A 74 8.25 5.45 13.29
N ASP A 75 7.67 5.70 14.47
CA ASP A 75 8.06 6.84 15.32
C ASP A 75 9.23 6.52 16.27
N ALA A 76 9.84 5.34 16.18
CA ALA A 76 11.07 5.01 16.88
C ALA A 76 12.29 5.80 16.33
N PRO A 77 13.41 5.89 17.06
CA PRO A 77 14.62 6.51 16.54
C PRO A 77 15.18 5.76 15.31
N HIS A 78 15.51 6.50 14.25
CA HIS A 78 16.12 5.93 13.04
C HIS A 78 17.64 6.10 13.01
N ALA A 79 18.33 5.19 12.34
CA ALA A 79 19.69 5.38 11.83
C ALA A 79 19.70 6.16 10.50
N SER A 80 18.72 5.91 9.63
CA SER A 80 18.57 6.53 8.31
C SER A 80 17.22 6.20 7.68
N THR A 81 16.83 6.93 6.64
CA THR A 81 15.75 6.57 5.72
C THR A 81 16.31 6.10 4.38
N TYR A 82 15.75 5.06 3.78
CA TYR A 82 15.91 4.77 2.36
C TYR A 82 14.83 5.45 1.53
N MET A 83 15.24 5.92 0.35
CA MET A 83 14.38 6.33 -0.75
C MET A 83 14.94 5.76 -2.06
N THR A 84 14.15 5.73 -3.11
CA THR A 84 14.61 5.38 -4.45
C THR A 84 14.29 6.53 -5.40
N PHE A 85 15.15 6.77 -6.39
CA PHE A 85 15.00 7.83 -7.38
C PHE A 85 14.30 7.30 -8.63
N ALA A 86 13.28 7.98 -9.13
CA ALA A 86 12.55 7.54 -10.31
C ALA A 86 13.46 7.45 -11.56
N SER A 87 13.38 6.33 -12.28
CA SER A 87 14.10 6.15 -13.55
C SER A 87 13.18 6.33 -14.76
N GLY A 88 13.75 6.85 -15.85
CA GLY A 88 13.09 6.87 -17.16
C GLY A 88 13.32 5.60 -17.99
N VAL A 89 14.21 4.69 -17.55
CA VAL A 89 14.69 3.54 -18.36
C VAL A 89 13.55 2.58 -18.74
N ASP A 90 12.66 2.27 -17.79
CA ASP A 90 11.55 1.33 -17.99
C ASP A 90 10.25 2.02 -18.49
N GLY A 91 10.27 3.33 -18.72
CA GLY A 91 9.14 4.08 -19.28
C GLY A 91 7.88 4.19 -18.40
N ILE A 92 7.93 3.74 -17.14
CA ILE A 92 6.82 3.80 -16.17
C ILE A 92 6.28 5.23 -16.04
N TRP A 93 7.20 6.19 -15.95
CA TRP A 93 6.89 7.61 -15.78
C TRP A 93 7.05 8.34 -17.11
N ALA A 94 5.94 8.48 -17.85
CA ALA A 94 5.95 9.14 -19.15
C ALA A 94 6.45 10.61 -19.05
N PRO A 95 7.16 11.12 -20.08
CA PRO A 95 7.59 12.52 -20.12
C PRO A 95 6.43 13.52 -20.11
N VAL A 96 6.73 14.71 -19.58
CA VAL A 96 5.82 15.86 -19.50
C VAL A 96 5.39 16.30 -20.91
N THR A 97 4.09 16.35 -21.17
CA THR A 97 3.56 17.20 -22.27
C THR A 97 3.43 18.63 -21.76
N SER A 98 3.30 19.63 -22.64
CA SER A 98 3.06 21.03 -22.25
C SER A 98 1.78 21.27 -21.42
N GLN A 99 1.00 20.22 -21.15
CA GLN A 99 -0.25 20.20 -20.38
C GLN A 99 -0.13 19.35 -19.09
N SER A 100 1.08 18.95 -18.66
CA SER A 100 1.29 18.04 -17.52
C SER A 100 2.48 18.46 -16.64
N THR A 101 2.51 19.74 -16.24
CA THR A 101 3.57 20.34 -15.37
C THR A 101 3.56 19.85 -13.92
N ASP A 102 2.63 18.96 -13.60
CA ASP A 102 2.24 18.40 -12.30
C ASP A 102 2.39 16.87 -12.25
N ALA A 103 2.81 16.24 -13.35
CA ALA A 103 2.95 14.78 -13.48
C ALA A 103 4.20 14.43 -14.32
N GLY A 104 4.50 13.13 -14.44
CA GLY A 104 5.60 12.64 -15.28
C GLY A 104 7.00 12.76 -14.66
N ILE A 105 7.99 12.15 -15.31
CA ILE A 105 9.30 11.82 -14.70
C ILE A 105 10.03 13.01 -14.07
N ASP A 106 10.07 14.19 -14.71
CA ASP A 106 10.80 15.34 -14.18
C ASP A 106 10.15 15.91 -12.92
N ARG A 107 8.81 15.96 -12.88
CA ARG A 107 8.05 16.41 -11.70
C ARG A 107 8.19 15.41 -10.56
N VAL A 108 8.05 14.12 -10.83
CA VAL A 108 8.24 13.02 -9.87
C VAL A 108 9.64 13.07 -9.25
N ARG A 109 10.68 13.28 -10.06
CA ARG A 109 12.07 13.41 -9.58
C ARG A 109 12.28 14.63 -8.69
N ALA A 110 11.66 15.77 -9.03
CA ALA A 110 11.70 16.96 -8.19
C ALA A 110 11.03 16.69 -6.83
N ASP A 111 9.84 16.10 -6.82
CA ASP A 111 9.09 15.77 -5.61
C ASP A 111 9.85 14.78 -4.71
N LEU A 112 10.41 13.71 -5.28
CA LEU A 112 11.24 12.74 -4.55
C LEU A 112 12.47 13.40 -3.91
N MET A 113 13.11 14.32 -4.62
CA MET A 113 14.25 15.06 -4.11
C MET A 113 13.84 16.09 -3.03
N ASP A 114 12.65 16.64 -3.10
CA ASP A 114 12.10 17.56 -2.10
C ASP A 114 11.69 16.84 -0.81
N VAL A 115 11.07 15.66 -0.91
CA VAL A 115 10.86 14.73 0.21
C VAL A 115 12.21 14.35 0.83
N ALA A 116 13.20 13.98 0.01
CA ALA A 116 14.54 13.66 0.49
C ALA A 116 15.21 14.83 1.20
N LYS A 117 15.00 16.09 0.76
CA LYS A 117 15.49 17.30 1.44
C LYS A 117 14.78 17.56 2.76
N ALA A 118 13.47 17.29 2.84
CA ALA A 118 12.70 17.43 4.08
C ALA A 118 13.17 16.45 5.17
N ILE A 119 13.41 15.18 4.81
CA ILE A 119 13.95 14.15 5.71
C ILE A 119 15.44 14.42 5.99
N GLY A 120 16.20 14.70 4.93
CA GLY A 120 17.63 14.99 4.93
C GLY A 120 18.04 16.21 5.75
N ALA A 121 17.09 17.07 6.14
CA ALA A 121 17.34 18.17 7.07
C ALA A 121 17.51 17.69 8.53
N THR A 122 17.01 16.51 8.89
CA THR A 122 17.03 15.98 10.27
C THR A 122 17.66 14.60 10.42
N GLU A 123 17.63 13.73 9.40
CA GLU A 123 18.32 12.42 9.43
C GLU A 123 18.91 12.00 8.07
N PRO A 124 19.83 11.00 8.02
CA PRO A 124 20.45 10.59 6.77
C PRO A 124 19.46 9.91 5.83
N VAL A 125 19.47 10.30 4.56
CA VAL A 125 18.69 9.65 3.48
C VAL A 125 19.65 8.91 2.55
N ASN A 126 19.45 7.61 2.41
CA ASN A 126 20.12 6.78 1.39
C ASN A 126 19.20 6.68 0.17
N MET A 127 19.43 7.54 -0.82
CA MET A 127 18.69 7.59 -2.07
C MET A 127 19.32 6.60 -3.06
N LEU A 128 18.62 5.51 -3.37
CA LEU A 128 19.03 4.55 -4.40
C LEU A 128 18.83 5.16 -5.79
N VAL A 129 19.85 5.15 -6.63
CA VAL A 129 19.82 5.76 -7.98
C VAL A 129 20.41 4.79 -9.00
N LEU A 130 19.81 4.65 -10.18
CA LEU A 130 20.48 3.94 -11.27
C LEU A 130 21.69 4.76 -11.76
N PRO A 131 22.81 4.12 -12.18
CA PRO A 131 23.99 4.85 -12.65
C PRO A 131 23.70 5.86 -13.77
N ALA A 132 22.73 5.58 -14.64
CA ALA A 132 22.31 6.47 -15.73
C ALA A 132 21.60 7.76 -15.25
N ASP A 133 21.02 7.75 -14.05
CA ASP A 133 20.22 8.85 -13.50
C ASP A 133 20.97 9.67 -12.44
N LEU A 134 22.23 9.32 -12.16
CA LEU A 134 23.02 9.91 -11.07
C LEU A 134 23.26 11.42 -11.26
N ASP A 135 23.50 11.87 -12.49
CA ASP A 135 23.72 13.30 -12.78
C ASP A 135 22.42 14.11 -12.63
N ALA A 136 21.26 13.54 -13.00
CA ALA A 136 19.96 14.17 -12.77
C ALA A 136 19.66 14.30 -11.28
N ALA A 137 19.94 13.25 -10.49
CA ALA A 137 19.81 13.29 -9.03
C ALA A 137 20.76 14.32 -8.39
N ARG A 138 22.01 14.44 -8.86
CA ARG A 138 22.96 15.47 -8.40
C ARG A 138 22.47 16.89 -8.73
N ALA A 139 21.95 17.12 -9.93
CA ALA A 139 21.44 18.42 -10.36
C ALA A 139 20.23 18.89 -9.52
N LEU A 140 19.30 17.97 -9.23
CA LEU A 140 18.13 18.27 -8.38
C LEU A 140 18.49 18.41 -6.90
N LEU A 141 19.51 17.71 -6.41
CA LEU A 141 20.03 17.88 -5.06
C LEU A 141 20.63 19.28 -4.86
N ALA A 142 21.35 19.77 -5.87
CA ALA A 142 22.03 21.07 -5.85
C ALA A 142 21.11 22.29 -6.04
N THR A 143 19.83 22.09 -6.40
CA THR A 143 18.91 23.19 -6.74
C THR A 143 17.62 23.18 -5.89
N ALA A 144 16.96 24.33 -5.80
CA ALA A 144 15.61 24.45 -5.28
C ALA A 144 14.60 24.06 -6.37
N SER A 145 13.53 23.34 -5.99
CA SER A 145 12.40 23.13 -6.90
C SER A 145 11.51 24.37 -6.93
N VAL A 146 10.66 24.45 -7.96
CA VAL A 146 9.63 25.51 -8.07
C VAL A 146 8.47 25.28 -7.10
N ALA A 147 8.15 24.03 -6.79
CA ALA A 147 7.02 23.68 -5.92
C ALA A 147 7.34 23.88 -4.43
N ASN A 148 8.57 23.57 -4.00
CA ASN A 148 8.96 23.54 -2.59
C ASN A 148 10.31 24.27 -2.31
N PRO A 149 10.48 25.55 -2.71
CA PRO A 149 11.77 26.24 -2.61
C PRO A 149 12.34 26.30 -1.17
N ASP A 150 11.47 26.43 -0.17
CA ASP A 150 11.84 26.48 1.26
C ASP A 150 12.53 25.19 1.75
N LEU A 151 12.23 24.02 1.16
CA LEU A 151 12.82 22.75 1.58
C LEU A 151 14.30 22.67 1.24
N HIS A 152 14.70 23.22 0.09
CA HIS A 152 16.11 23.33 -0.27
C HIS A 152 16.84 24.29 0.66
N ALA A 153 16.25 25.43 1.02
CA ALA A 153 16.83 26.35 1.99
C ALA A 153 17.04 25.71 3.38
N ARG A 154 16.02 24.99 3.90
CA ARG A 154 16.11 24.21 5.15
C ARG A 154 17.20 23.14 5.08
N TYR A 155 17.25 22.36 4.00
CA TYR A 155 18.27 21.33 3.79
C TYR A 155 19.69 21.92 3.71
N ALA A 156 19.87 23.02 3.00
CA ALA A 156 21.17 23.67 2.82
C ALA A 156 21.69 24.35 4.10
N THR A 157 20.80 24.75 5.01
CA THR A 157 21.14 25.44 6.28
C THR A 157 21.16 24.53 7.50
N ARG A 158 20.93 23.21 7.33
CA ARG A 158 21.02 22.23 8.42
C ARG A 158 22.41 22.21 9.06
N ALA A 159 22.48 21.85 10.33
CA ALA A 159 23.75 21.74 11.05
C ALA A 159 24.67 20.68 10.43
N ALA A 160 25.98 20.94 10.40
CA ALA A 160 26.97 19.98 9.92
C ALA A 160 26.93 18.71 10.78
N GLY A 161 26.85 17.54 10.14
CA GLY A 161 26.67 16.25 10.82
C GLY A 161 25.20 15.89 11.13
N THR A 162 24.24 16.79 10.88
CA THR A 162 22.81 16.48 10.92
C THR A 162 22.32 16.08 9.53
N GLY A 163 21.72 14.89 9.45
CA GLY A 163 21.14 14.33 8.23
C GLY A 163 22.06 14.34 7.01
N GLY A 164 21.50 14.71 5.86
CA GLY A 164 22.15 14.67 4.54
C GLY A 164 21.56 13.61 3.61
N ILE A 165 21.79 13.78 2.31
CA ILE A 165 21.33 12.84 1.26
C ILE A 165 22.57 12.18 0.63
N ASN A 166 22.65 10.86 0.78
CA ASN A 166 23.62 9.99 0.14
C ASN A 166 23.00 9.44 -1.15
N LEU A 167 23.55 9.80 -2.32
CA LEU A 167 23.18 9.17 -3.58
C LEU A 167 23.95 7.85 -3.71
N VAL A 168 23.24 6.73 -3.71
CA VAL A 168 23.80 5.37 -3.74
C VAL A 168 23.53 4.73 -5.11
N PRO A 169 24.55 4.56 -5.97
CA PRO A 169 24.38 3.90 -7.26
C PRO A 169 24.05 2.42 -7.09
N LEU A 170 22.90 1.97 -7.61
CA LEU A 170 22.50 0.55 -7.61
C LEU A 170 22.69 -0.05 -9.00
N ALA A 171 23.82 -0.75 -9.21
CA ALA A 171 24.18 -1.33 -10.50
C ALA A 171 23.29 -2.52 -10.92
N ASP A 172 22.81 -3.31 -9.95
CA ASP A 172 21.95 -4.48 -10.19
C ASP A 172 20.47 -4.13 -10.47
N GLY A 173 20.14 -2.84 -10.43
CA GLY A 173 18.88 -2.26 -10.85
C GLY A 173 17.70 -2.35 -9.86
N PHE A 174 16.72 -1.51 -10.14
CA PHE A 174 15.33 -1.53 -9.69
C PHE A 174 14.48 -1.05 -10.88
N ASN A 175 13.17 -1.26 -10.87
CA ASN A 175 12.27 -0.77 -11.92
C ASN A 175 11.53 0.50 -11.48
N ASP A 176 11.00 0.53 -10.26
CA ASP A 176 10.26 1.69 -9.74
C ASP A 176 10.69 2.11 -8.33
N PHE A 177 10.25 3.29 -7.89
CA PHE A 177 10.81 3.95 -6.70
C PHE A 177 10.12 3.62 -5.36
N TRP A 178 9.14 2.72 -5.33
CA TRP A 178 8.32 2.42 -4.16
C TRP A 178 9.04 1.54 -3.11
N VAL A 179 10.12 2.07 -2.52
CA VAL A 179 11.00 1.35 -1.58
C VAL A 179 10.29 0.87 -0.31
N ARG A 180 9.15 1.46 0.04
CA ARG A 180 8.24 0.95 1.08
C ARG A 180 7.82 -0.49 0.81
N ASP A 181 7.56 -0.80 -0.46
CA ASP A 181 6.99 -2.07 -0.91
C ASP A 181 8.05 -3.07 -1.37
N THR A 182 9.15 -2.57 -1.93
CA THR A 182 10.23 -3.38 -2.51
C THR A 182 11.42 -3.60 -1.55
N GLY A 183 11.58 -2.72 -0.56
CA GLY A 183 12.62 -2.79 0.47
C GLY A 183 12.26 -3.67 1.67
N CYS A 184 13.28 -4.23 2.33
CA CYS A 184 13.06 -5.07 3.51
C CYS A 184 12.49 -4.27 4.69
N VAL A 185 11.72 -4.93 5.56
CA VAL A 185 11.40 -4.38 6.89
C VAL A 185 12.55 -4.74 7.83
N PHE A 186 13.15 -3.75 8.47
CA PHE A 186 14.17 -3.99 9.50
C PHE A 186 13.52 -4.30 10.84
N VAL A 187 13.95 -5.38 11.50
CA VAL A 187 13.44 -5.81 12.80
C VAL A 187 14.59 -6.14 13.76
N ARG A 188 14.33 -6.03 15.06
CA ARG A 188 15.29 -6.36 16.10
C ARG A 188 15.02 -7.74 16.68
N ASP A 189 16.03 -8.60 16.73
CA ASP A 189 15.95 -9.88 17.42
C ASP A 189 16.23 -9.69 18.91
N THR A 190 15.15 -9.47 19.67
CA THR A 190 15.23 -9.24 21.12
C THR A 190 15.71 -10.47 21.90
N ALA A 191 15.64 -11.67 21.31
CA ALA A 191 16.12 -12.90 21.92
C ALA A 191 17.64 -13.14 21.69
N ASN A 192 18.20 -12.57 20.62
CA ASN A 192 19.59 -12.74 20.22
C ASN A 192 20.36 -11.41 20.25
N GLY A 193 20.41 -10.77 21.42
CA GLY A 193 21.29 -9.61 21.66
C GLY A 193 20.92 -8.34 20.89
N ASN A 194 19.65 -8.18 20.48
CA ASN A 194 19.14 -7.03 19.71
C ASN A 194 19.75 -6.93 18.28
N ALA A 195 20.15 -8.06 17.71
CA ALA A 195 20.67 -8.15 16.35
C ALA A 195 19.68 -7.58 15.31
N LEU A 196 20.21 -6.95 14.25
CA LEU A 196 19.41 -6.43 13.15
C LEU A 196 19.13 -7.54 12.13
N ASN A 197 17.86 -7.86 11.94
CA ASN A 197 17.38 -8.74 10.88
C ASN A 197 16.65 -7.91 9.82
N ALA A 198 16.65 -8.39 8.58
CA ALA A 198 15.92 -7.81 7.46
C ALA A 198 14.84 -8.81 7.01
N ILE A 199 13.56 -8.45 7.12
CA ILE A 199 12.45 -9.24 6.61
C ILE A 199 12.24 -8.89 5.14
N GLY A 200 12.55 -9.83 4.25
CA GLY A 200 12.26 -9.73 2.82
C GLY A 200 10.97 -10.45 2.50
N PHE A 201 9.88 -9.71 2.30
CA PHE A 201 8.66 -10.24 1.69
C PHE A 201 8.89 -10.59 0.21
N ASN A 202 7.95 -11.33 -0.38
CA ASN A 202 7.96 -11.59 -1.82
C ASN A 202 7.22 -10.44 -2.51
N PHE A 203 7.89 -9.72 -3.41
CA PHE A 203 7.28 -8.67 -4.22
C PHE A 203 6.94 -9.21 -5.61
N ASN A 204 5.74 -8.93 -6.10
CA ASN A 204 5.25 -9.44 -7.39
C ASN A 204 4.54 -8.36 -8.24
N GLY A 205 4.91 -7.09 -8.04
CA GLY A 205 4.30 -5.94 -8.70
C GLY A 205 2.85 -5.75 -8.29
N TRP A 206 2.53 -5.78 -7.00
CA TRP A 206 1.15 -5.68 -6.48
C TRP A 206 0.16 -6.63 -7.16
N GLY A 207 0.56 -7.90 -7.33
CA GLY A 207 -0.23 -8.94 -7.99
C GLY A 207 -0.15 -8.95 -9.52
N ASN A 208 0.77 -8.20 -10.13
CA ASN A 208 0.98 -8.15 -11.58
C ASN A 208 1.61 -9.43 -12.16
N ALA A 209 2.37 -10.19 -11.37
CA ALA A 209 3.05 -11.43 -11.81
C ALA A 209 2.11 -12.50 -12.42
N ASN A 210 0.80 -12.49 -12.12
CA ASN A 210 -0.18 -13.35 -12.80
C ASN A 210 -0.46 -12.94 -14.27
N THR A 211 0.29 -11.96 -14.80
CA THR A 211 0.33 -11.55 -16.21
C THR A 211 1.74 -11.61 -16.82
N ASP A 212 2.74 -12.12 -16.09
CA ASP A 212 4.10 -12.25 -16.61
C ASP A 212 4.19 -13.21 -17.80
N GLY A 213 5.16 -12.95 -18.70
CA GLY A 213 5.37 -13.74 -19.92
C GLY A 213 4.31 -13.54 -21.01
N ALA A 214 3.27 -12.75 -20.76
CA ALA A 214 2.19 -12.47 -21.73
C ALA A 214 2.55 -11.48 -22.85
N GLY A 215 3.71 -10.82 -22.78
CA GLY A 215 4.13 -9.79 -23.76
C GLY A 215 3.30 -8.50 -23.71
N LEU A 216 2.70 -8.20 -22.56
CA LEU A 216 1.82 -7.04 -22.37
C LEU A 216 2.63 -5.79 -22.00
N SER A 217 2.11 -4.63 -22.42
CA SER A 217 2.57 -3.31 -21.96
C SER A 217 1.40 -2.50 -21.41
N ALA A 218 1.69 -1.45 -20.64
CA ALA A 218 0.67 -0.56 -20.08
C ALA A 218 -0.30 -0.07 -21.17
N GLY A 219 -1.60 -0.23 -20.92
CA GLY A 219 -2.66 0.17 -21.86
C GLY A 219 -2.97 -0.81 -23.01
N THR A 220 -2.37 -2.02 -23.04
CA THR A 220 -2.73 -3.06 -24.03
C THR A 220 -3.95 -3.89 -23.61
N THR A 221 -4.78 -4.26 -24.59
CA THR A 221 -5.92 -5.18 -24.39
C THR A 221 -5.42 -6.60 -24.11
N ILE A 222 -5.68 -7.12 -22.91
CA ILE A 222 -5.25 -8.47 -22.52
C ILE A 222 -5.97 -9.56 -23.35
N PRO A 223 -5.26 -10.57 -23.88
CA PRO A 223 -5.87 -11.75 -24.50
C PRO A 223 -6.80 -12.51 -23.54
N PRO A 224 -8.00 -12.96 -23.96
CA PRO A 224 -9.00 -13.56 -23.07
C PRO A 224 -8.52 -14.70 -22.16
N ALA A 225 -7.54 -15.50 -22.59
CA ALA A 225 -6.93 -16.55 -21.77
C ALA A 225 -6.12 -16.01 -20.58
N ILE A 226 -5.39 -14.91 -20.77
CA ILE A 226 -4.65 -14.21 -19.71
C ILE A 226 -5.61 -13.36 -18.87
N ALA A 227 -6.69 -12.83 -19.45
CA ALA A 227 -7.75 -12.16 -18.70
C ALA A 227 -8.51 -13.12 -17.76
N ALA A 228 -8.55 -14.42 -18.08
CA ALA A 228 -9.15 -15.48 -17.26
C ALA A 228 -8.17 -16.09 -16.23
N ALA A 229 -6.86 -15.93 -16.43
CA ALA A 229 -5.81 -16.37 -15.51
C ALA A 229 -5.33 -15.23 -14.56
N SER A 230 -5.53 -13.98 -14.94
CA SER A 230 -5.50 -12.82 -14.05
C SER A 230 -6.88 -12.60 -13.42
N ASN A 231 -6.99 -11.65 -12.49
CA ASN A 231 -8.25 -11.34 -11.80
C ASN A 231 -9.28 -10.59 -12.68
N GLY A 232 -8.95 -10.31 -13.95
CA GLY A 232 -9.76 -9.51 -14.89
C GLY A 232 -9.83 -8.01 -14.57
N SER A 233 -9.45 -7.61 -13.36
CA SER A 233 -9.52 -6.24 -12.83
C SER A 233 -8.23 -5.44 -12.99
N LYS A 234 -7.04 -6.07 -12.93
CA LYS A 234 -5.76 -5.39 -13.25
C LYS A 234 -5.46 -5.30 -14.76
N ALA A 235 -6.39 -5.75 -15.61
CA ALA A 235 -6.10 -6.13 -16.99
C ALA A 235 -5.51 -5.00 -17.85
N GLY A 236 -4.17 -4.94 -17.94
CA GLY A 236 -3.40 -3.97 -18.73
C GLY A 236 -3.36 -2.54 -18.17
N LYS A 237 -4.32 -2.16 -17.32
CA LYS A 237 -4.43 -0.81 -16.72
C LYS A 237 -3.30 -0.48 -15.74
N PHE A 238 -2.82 -1.48 -15.00
CA PHE A 238 -1.83 -1.31 -13.92
C PHE A 238 -0.58 -2.19 -14.13
N PHE A 239 -0.33 -2.65 -15.36
CA PHE A 239 0.87 -3.42 -15.67
C PHE A 239 2.09 -2.50 -15.73
N GLN A 240 3.13 -2.83 -14.96
CA GLN A 240 4.46 -2.23 -15.09
C GLN A 240 5.57 -3.26 -14.86
N PRO A 241 6.79 -3.04 -15.42
CA PRO A 241 7.96 -3.86 -15.10
C PRO A 241 8.29 -3.84 -13.61
N PHE A 242 8.62 -4.99 -13.03
CA PHE A 242 8.95 -5.14 -11.59
C PHE A 242 10.04 -6.19 -11.28
N GLY A 243 10.60 -6.84 -12.30
CA GLY A 243 11.51 -7.99 -12.14
C GLY A 243 12.81 -7.69 -11.36
N GLN A 244 13.26 -6.43 -11.35
CA GLN A 244 14.44 -5.97 -10.59
C GLN A 244 14.09 -5.59 -9.15
N ASP A 245 12.87 -5.11 -8.89
CA ASP A 245 12.45 -4.61 -7.58
C ASP A 245 12.57 -5.65 -6.45
N SER A 246 12.34 -6.92 -6.78
CA SER A 246 12.48 -8.06 -5.84
C SER A 246 13.89 -8.22 -5.22
N ARG A 247 14.90 -7.54 -5.79
CA ARG A 247 16.29 -7.55 -5.34
C ARG A 247 16.57 -6.51 -4.25
N VAL A 248 15.80 -5.42 -4.19
CA VAL A 248 16.06 -4.25 -3.33
C VAL A 248 16.16 -4.67 -1.84
N ALA A 249 15.18 -5.44 -1.34
CA ALA A 249 15.22 -6.00 0.01
C ALA A 249 16.48 -6.85 0.33
N GLY A 250 17.01 -7.57 -0.65
CA GLY A 250 18.22 -8.39 -0.47
C GLY A 250 19.50 -7.54 -0.42
N TRP A 251 19.58 -6.53 -1.29
CA TRP A 251 20.68 -5.58 -1.30
C TRP A 251 20.69 -4.73 -0.01
N MET A 252 19.54 -4.27 0.47
CA MET A 252 19.43 -3.52 1.74
C MET A 252 19.89 -4.35 2.93
N ALA A 253 19.52 -5.63 2.99
CA ALA A 253 20.00 -6.53 4.04
C ALA A 253 21.53 -6.66 4.02
N GLN A 254 22.12 -6.85 2.83
CA GLN A 254 23.58 -6.93 2.65
C GLN A 254 24.29 -5.63 3.04
N ALA A 255 23.76 -4.47 2.65
CA ALA A 255 24.32 -3.15 2.95
C ALA A 255 24.43 -2.87 4.46
N HIS A 256 23.53 -3.46 5.26
CA HIS A 256 23.53 -3.36 6.73
C HIS A 256 24.17 -4.56 7.45
N GLY A 257 24.67 -5.56 6.71
CA GLY A 257 25.13 -6.82 7.31
C GLY A 257 24.04 -7.60 8.05
N ALA A 258 22.77 -7.31 7.77
CA ALA A 258 21.61 -7.88 8.44
C ALA A 258 21.28 -9.27 7.89
N ASN A 259 20.82 -10.17 8.76
CA ASN A 259 20.36 -11.48 8.32
C ASN A 259 19.03 -11.36 7.58
N LEU A 260 19.00 -11.78 6.30
CA LEU A 260 17.82 -11.74 5.45
C LEU A 260 16.89 -12.93 5.75
N ILE A 261 15.78 -12.66 6.42
CA ILE A 261 14.70 -13.64 6.66
C ILE A 261 13.64 -13.44 5.58
N ARG A 262 13.48 -14.43 4.70
CA ARG A 262 12.38 -14.42 3.72
C ARG A 262 11.04 -14.74 4.39
N SER A 263 10.00 -14.04 3.97
CA SER A 263 8.62 -14.34 4.37
C SER A 263 7.99 -15.39 3.47
N THR A 264 7.01 -16.13 4.01
CA THR A 264 6.12 -17.01 3.24
C THR A 264 4.98 -16.25 2.55
N LEU A 265 4.80 -14.96 2.86
CA LEU A 265 3.79 -14.10 2.24
C LEU A 265 4.37 -13.31 1.06
N THR A 266 3.56 -13.16 0.02
CA THR A 266 3.67 -12.05 -0.92
C THR A 266 2.98 -10.86 -0.28
N LEU A 267 3.74 -9.82 0.02
CA LEU A 267 3.25 -8.70 0.81
C LEU A 267 4.19 -7.50 0.66
N GLU A 268 3.62 -6.32 0.79
CA GLU A 268 4.29 -5.04 0.62
C GLU A 268 4.33 -4.27 1.95
N GLY A 269 5.31 -3.37 2.13
CA GLY A 269 5.39 -2.59 3.37
C GLY A 269 4.25 -1.60 3.54
N GLY A 270 3.64 -1.08 2.48
CA GLY A 270 2.45 -0.21 2.56
C GLY A 270 1.18 -0.98 2.93
N ALA A 271 1.18 -2.31 2.76
CA ALA A 271 0.05 -3.18 3.12
C ALA A 271 0.01 -3.53 4.63
N ILE A 272 1.02 -3.14 5.41
CA ILE A 272 1.13 -3.41 6.85
C ILE A 272 1.41 -2.10 7.60
N GLU A 273 0.58 -1.80 8.60
CA GLU A 273 0.85 -0.73 9.56
C GLU A 273 1.06 -1.34 10.95
N PHE A 274 2.04 -0.87 11.73
CA PHE A 274 2.45 -1.49 13.01
C PHE A 274 2.71 -0.46 14.12
N ASP A 275 2.19 -0.70 15.33
CA ASP A 275 2.26 0.23 16.47
C ASP A 275 3.56 0.15 17.30
N GLY A 276 4.48 -0.75 16.93
CA GLY A 276 5.65 -1.08 17.74
C GLY A 276 5.36 -2.02 18.92
N ASP A 277 4.09 -2.26 19.27
CA ASP A 277 3.60 -2.90 20.49
C ASP A 277 2.71 -4.13 20.22
N ALA A 278 3.06 -4.85 19.14
CA ALA A 278 2.47 -6.11 18.69
C ALA A 278 1.05 -6.01 18.06
N THR A 279 0.59 -4.82 17.70
CA THR A 279 -0.63 -4.62 16.90
C THR A 279 -0.27 -4.26 15.46
N ALA A 280 -0.86 -4.97 14.50
CA ALA A 280 -0.83 -4.59 13.10
C ALA A 280 -2.23 -4.19 12.59
N ILE A 281 -2.31 -3.26 11.64
CA ILE A 281 -3.52 -2.97 10.86
C ILE A 281 -3.23 -3.38 9.41
N LEU A 282 -4.11 -4.19 8.82
CA LEU A 282 -4.03 -4.68 7.45
C LEU A 282 -5.39 -4.49 6.75
N THR A 283 -5.39 -4.36 5.43
CA THR A 283 -6.61 -4.50 4.61
C THR A 283 -6.78 -5.93 4.09
N GLU A 284 -8.02 -6.43 4.06
CA GLU A 284 -8.34 -7.73 3.47
C GLU A 284 -8.08 -7.73 1.96
N SER A 285 -8.42 -6.63 1.27
CA SER A 285 -8.26 -6.47 -0.19
C SER A 285 -6.79 -6.53 -0.66
N ALA A 286 -5.83 -6.05 0.13
CA ALA A 286 -4.41 -6.16 -0.22
C ALA A 286 -3.85 -7.56 0.09
N VAL A 287 -4.14 -8.10 1.27
CA VAL A 287 -3.42 -9.29 1.79
C VAL A 287 -4.13 -10.60 1.50
N LEU A 288 -5.46 -10.64 1.66
CA LEU A 288 -6.31 -11.81 1.41
C LEU A 288 -6.76 -11.83 -0.06
N HIS A 289 -5.81 -11.58 -0.97
CA HIS A 289 -6.01 -11.52 -2.40
C HIS A 289 -5.24 -12.65 -3.07
N VAL A 290 -5.91 -13.45 -3.91
CA VAL A 290 -5.32 -14.67 -4.51
C VAL A 290 -4.12 -14.38 -5.43
N ASN A 291 -4.04 -13.21 -6.07
CA ASN A 291 -2.84 -12.79 -6.83
C ASN A 291 -1.67 -12.32 -5.94
N ARG A 292 -1.83 -12.21 -4.62
CA ARG A 292 -0.71 -12.11 -3.68
C ARG A 292 -0.41 -13.48 -3.10
N ASN A 293 -1.38 -14.03 -2.39
CA ASN A 293 -1.20 -15.18 -1.52
C ASN A 293 -2.13 -16.33 -1.93
N PRO A 294 -1.88 -17.01 -3.07
CA PRO A 294 -2.73 -18.10 -3.55
C PRO A 294 -2.78 -19.29 -2.58
N GLN A 295 -1.76 -19.47 -1.73
CA GLN A 295 -1.71 -20.47 -0.66
C GLN A 295 -2.77 -20.26 0.44
N LEU A 296 -3.44 -19.10 0.48
CA LEU A 296 -4.56 -18.82 1.38
C LEU A 296 -5.92 -19.27 0.79
N PHE A 297 -5.94 -19.88 -0.39
CA PHE A 297 -7.15 -20.25 -1.13
C PHE A 297 -7.18 -21.73 -1.50
N ALA A 298 -8.38 -22.32 -1.50
CA ALA A 298 -8.66 -23.53 -2.25
C ALA A 298 -8.90 -23.15 -3.72
N ILE A 299 -8.04 -23.60 -4.64
CA ILE A 299 -8.10 -23.26 -6.07
C ILE A 299 -8.46 -24.53 -6.89
N PRO A 300 -9.75 -24.89 -7.00
CA PRO A 300 -10.15 -26.10 -7.73
C PRO A 300 -9.77 -26.00 -9.21
N ASN A 301 -9.20 -27.08 -9.75
CA ASN A 301 -8.76 -27.19 -11.14
C ASN A 301 -7.72 -26.11 -11.58
N GLY A 302 -7.06 -25.43 -10.63
CA GLY A 302 -6.10 -24.36 -10.92
C GLY A 302 -6.73 -23.05 -11.42
N ALA A 303 -8.06 -22.93 -11.46
CA ALA A 303 -8.75 -21.76 -11.97
C ALA A 303 -9.00 -20.71 -10.87
N ILE A 304 -8.31 -19.57 -10.94
CA ILE A 304 -8.40 -18.50 -9.94
C ILE A 304 -9.83 -17.96 -9.77
N ALA A 305 -10.61 -17.90 -10.85
CA ALA A 305 -12.01 -17.45 -10.80
C ALA A 305 -12.93 -18.33 -9.90
N GLY A 306 -12.53 -19.57 -9.62
CA GLY A 306 -13.22 -20.49 -8.70
C GLY A 306 -12.57 -20.58 -7.31
N ALA A 307 -11.59 -19.74 -6.99
CA ALA A 307 -10.85 -19.80 -5.74
C ALA A 307 -11.70 -19.37 -4.53
N THR A 308 -11.62 -20.12 -3.43
CA THR A 308 -12.32 -19.82 -2.18
C THR A 308 -11.30 -19.60 -1.07
N LEU A 309 -11.41 -18.49 -0.32
CA LEU A 309 -10.52 -18.20 0.80
C LEU A 309 -10.65 -19.30 1.87
N LEU A 310 -9.52 -19.81 2.36
CA LEU A 310 -9.49 -20.83 3.39
C LEU A 310 -9.92 -20.24 4.75
N PRO A 311 -10.69 -20.97 5.59
CA PRO A 311 -11.07 -20.50 6.92
C PRO A 311 -9.87 -20.11 7.82
N THR A 312 -8.72 -20.74 7.59
CA THR A 312 -7.47 -20.49 8.31
C THR A 312 -6.65 -19.31 7.77
N ALA A 313 -7.09 -18.62 6.71
CA ALA A 313 -6.25 -17.66 5.99
C ALA A 313 -5.71 -16.53 6.88
N ARG A 314 -6.56 -15.93 7.72
CA ARG A 314 -6.14 -14.89 8.68
C ARG A 314 -5.17 -15.43 9.74
N ASP A 315 -5.36 -16.68 10.19
CA ASP A 315 -4.47 -17.31 11.18
C ASP A 315 -3.10 -17.62 10.57
N THR A 316 -3.05 -18.02 9.29
CA THR A 316 -1.80 -18.19 8.55
C THR A 316 -1.03 -16.87 8.42
N VAL A 317 -1.71 -15.77 8.09
CA VAL A 317 -1.08 -14.43 8.05
C VAL A 317 -0.59 -14.01 9.44
N LEU A 318 -1.41 -14.20 10.48
CA LEU A 318 -1.02 -13.87 11.86
C LEU A 318 0.19 -14.68 12.32
N ALA A 319 0.23 -15.99 12.05
CA ALA A 319 1.35 -16.86 12.41
C ALA A 319 2.66 -16.41 11.75
N GLU A 320 2.61 -16.00 10.48
CA GLU A 320 3.77 -15.49 9.77
C GLU A 320 4.21 -14.11 10.28
N LEU A 321 3.30 -13.14 10.43
CA LEU A 321 3.66 -11.81 10.95
C LEU A 321 4.11 -11.85 12.42
N LYS A 322 3.63 -12.83 13.20
CA LYS A 322 4.16 -13.14 14.54
C LYS A 322 5.61 -13.63 14.48
N ARG A 323 5.94 -14.48 13.50
CA ARG A 323 7.29 -15.02 13.27
C ARG A 323 8.28 -13.97 12.76
N THR A 324 7.83 -13.06 11.91
CA THR A 324 8.72 -12.09 11.23
C THR A 324 8.78 -10.72 11.90
N LEU A 325 7.66 -10.19 12.40
CA LEU A 325 7.55 -8.82 12.93
C LEU A 325 7.23 -8.76 14.44
N GLY A 326 6.79 -9.88 15.04
CA GLY A 326 6.38 -9.94 16.45
C GLY A 326 4.91 -9.59 16.71
N VAL A 327 4.09 -9.52 15.66
CA VAL A 327 2.65 -9.24 15.75
C VAL A 327 1.92 -10.26 16.63
N GLN A 328 1.02 -9.80 17.48
CA GLN A 328 0.13 -10.64 18.30
C GLN A 328 -1.35 -10.44 17.94
N LYS A 329 -1.75 -9.26 17.46
CA LYS A 329 -3.10 -9.00 16.94
C LYS A 329 -3.03 -8.30 15.58
N ILE A 330 -3.87 -8.73 14.64
CA ILE A 330 -4.15 -8.00 13.41
C ILE A 330 -5.56 -7.41 13.49
N ILE A 331 -5.67 -6.12 13.25
CA ILE A 331 -6.92 -5.41 13.02
C ILE A 331 -7.17 -5.40 11.50
N TRP A 332 -8.16 -6.19 11.08
CA TRP A 332 -8.55 -6.32 9.69
C TRP A 332 -9.57 -5.24 9.30
N LEU A 333 -9.17 -4.38 8.36
CA LEU A 333 -10.04 -3.47 7.61
C LEU A 333 -10.50 -4.14 6.31
N PRO A 334 -11.70 -3.86 5.78
CA PRO A 334 -12.12 -4.41 4.49
C PRO A 334 -11.22 -3.98 3.33
N GLY A 335 -10.87 -2.69 3.25
CA GLY A 335 -10.19 -2.14 2.08
C GLY A 335 -11.10 -2.14 0.83
N THR A 336 -10.50 -2.14 -0.36
CA THR A 336 -11.19 -2.04 -1.65
C THR A 336 -11.84 -3.38 -2.05
N ALA A 337 -11.77 -3.80 -3.32
CA ALA A 337 -12.37 -5.05 -3.76
C ALA A 337 -11.47 -6.26 -3.46
N THR A 338 -12.00 -7.26 -2.76
CA THR A 338 -11.38 -8.60 -2.66
C THR A 338 -11.55 -9.41 -3.95
N TYR A 339 -10.63 -10.34 -4.24
CA TYR A 339 -10.76 -11.28 -5.37
C TYR A 339 -10.48 -12.76 -4.97
N PRO A 340 -11.32 -13.72 -5.40
CA PRO A 340 -12.59 -13.54 -6.12
C PRO A 340 -13.61 -12.71 -5.35
N ARG A 341 -14.50 -11.99 -6.04
CA ARG A 341 -15.31 -10.91 -5.44
C ARG A 341 -16.10 -11.39 -4.23
N GLY A 342 -15.86 -10.76 -3.07
CA GLY A 342 -16.54 -11.09 -1.82
C GLY A 342 -15.90 -12.25 -1.06
N SER A 343 -14.64 -12.62 -1.38
CA SER A 343 -13.86 -13.61 -0.63
C SER A 343 -13.41 -13.14 0.77
N GLY A 344 -13.60 -11.84 1.08
CA GLY A 344 -13.33 -11.26 2.39
C GLY A 344 -14.17 -11.87 3.53
N VAL A 345 -13.61 -11.85 4.74
CA VAL A 345 -14.19 -12.44 5.95
C VAL A 345 -15.15 -11.45 6.64
N GLY A 346 -14.93 -10.14 6.46
CA GLY A 346 -15.86 -9.09 6.90
C GLY A 346 -16.98 -8.84 5.88
N ALA A 347 -18.22 -9.22 6.22
CA ALA A 347 -19.49 -8.86 5.59
C ALA A 347 -19.41 -8.21 4.18
N ALA A 348 -19.50 -9.03 3.13
CA ALA A 348 -19.50 -8.64 1.72
C ALA A 348 -18.21 -8.02 1.13
N GLY A 349 -17.09 -8.02 1.87
CA GLY A 349 -15.73 -8.04 1.30
C GLY A 349 -15.33 -6.84 0.42
N GLY A 350 -15.94 -5.68 0.69
CA GLY A 350 -15.75 -4.40 0.01
C GLY A 350 -16.90 -3.44 0.40
N ALA A 351 -16.83 -2.17 -0.02
CA ALA A 351 -17.97 -1.27 0.12
C ALA A 351 -19.22 -1.84 -0.60
N ALA A 352 -20.43 -1.53 -0.12
CA ALA A 352 -21.68 -2.12 -0.63
C ALA A 352 -21.91 -1.89 -2.14
N THR A 353 -21.28 -0.87 -2.71
CA THR A 353 -20.90 -0.81 -4.12
C THR A 353 -19.40 -1.07 -4.16
N PRO A 354 -18.92 -2.22 -4.66
CA PRO A 354 -17.49 -2.38 -4.88
C PRO A 354 -17.10 -1.35 -5.93
N ALA A 355 -16.21 -0.42 -5.57
CA ALA A 355 -15.33 0.14 -6.56
C ALA A 355 -14.68 -1.04 -7.31
N GLY A 356 -14.38 -0.86 -8.60
CA GLY A 356 -13.36 -1.73 -9.21
C GLY A 356 -12.05 -1.62 -8.43
N GLU A 357 -11.03 -2.39 -8.77
CA GLU A 357 -9.68 -2.11 -8.24
C GLU A 357 -9.31 -0.67 -8.62
N SER A 358 -9.38 0.22 -7.62
CA SER A 358 -9.30 1.67 -7.76
C SER A 358 -7.85 2.10 -7.90
N ASP A 359 -6.96 1.40 -7.19
CA ASP A 359 -5.52 1.59 -7.16
C ASP A 359 -4.75 0.31 -7.52
N ILE A 360 -3.46 0.46 -7.83
CA ILE A 360 -2.55 -0.65 -8.18
C ILE A 360 -2.28 -1.59 -6.99
N THR A 361 -2.36 -1.09 -5.76
CA THR A 361 -1.98 -1.77 -4.52
C THR A 361 -3.06 -2.70 -3.96
N ASN A 362 -4.31 -2.61 -4.45
CA ASN A 362 -5.51 -3.23 -3.86
C ASN A 362 -5.88 -2.64 -2.49
N GLY A 363 -5.72 -1.33 -2.34
CA GLY A 363 -6.04 -0.59 -1.13
C GLY A 363 -5.10 -0.93 0.02
N HIS A 364 -3.81 -0.57 -0.11
CA HIS A 364 -2.85 -0.60 0.99
C HIS A 364 -3.35 0.18 2.22
N VAL A 365 -2.96 -0.27 3.41
CA VAL A 365 -3.42 0.33 4.67
C VAL A 365 -2.84 1.72 4.89
N ASP A 366 -1.68 2.03 4.33
CA ASP A 366 -1.04 3.35 4.42
C ASP A 366 -1.79 4.50 3.70
N PHE A 367 -2.87 4.19 2.99
CA PHE A 367 -3.87 5.15 2.50
C PHE A 367 -5.15 5.23 3.34
N TYR A 368 -5.28 4.42 4.38
CA TYR A 368 -6.48 4.33 5.21
C TYR A 368 -6.24 4.50 6.71
N ALA A 369 -5.12 4.01 7.26
CA ALA A 369 -4.80 4.07 8.68
C ALA A 369 -3.28 4.08 8.94
N ARG A 370 -2.84 4.95 9.85
CA ARG A 370 -1.46 5.00 10.41
C ARG A 370 -1.54 5.11 11.93
N PHE A 371 -0.64 4.48 12.68
CA PHE A 371 -0.48 4.75 14.10
C PHE A 371 0.22 6.11 14.32
N LEU A 372 -0.31 6.90 15.26
CA LEU A 372 0.34 8.12 15.76
C LEU A 372 1.05 7.89 17.10
N ALA A 373 0.64 6.84 17.82
CA ALA A 373 1.21 6.31 19.05
C ALA A 373 0.56 4.94 19.33
N PRO A 374 1.09 4.11 20.24
CA PRO A 374 0.40 2.89 20.68
C PRO A 374 -1.03 3.20 21.19
N GLY A 375 -2.03 2.61 20.52
CA GLY A 375 -3.46 2.85 20.79
C GLY A 375 -4.07 4.11 20.14
N VAL A 376 -3.32 4.90 19.37
CA VAL A 376 -3.82 6.08 18.65
C VAL A 376 -3.63 5.91 17.14
N VAL A 377 -4.71 5.95 16.38
CA VAL A 377 -4.72 5.73 14.93
C VAL A 377 -5.25 6.96 14.19
N ALA A 378 -4.42 7.52 13.31
CA ALA A 378 -4.89 8.39 12.24
C ALA A 378 -5.63 7.53 11.20
N CYS A 379 -6.79 7.98 10.71
CA CYS A 379 -7.47 7.33 9.59
C CYS A 379 -7.95 8.32 8.53
N CYS A 380 -7.89 7.92 7.27
CA CYS A 380 -8.51 8.69 6.19
C CYS A 380 -10.05 8.65 6.32
N TYR A 381 -10.70 9.81 6.27
CA TYR A 381 -12.16 9.90 6.23
C TYR A 381 -12.64 10.91 5.18
N ASP A 382 -13.11 10.40 4.04
CA ASP A 382 -13.64 11.21 2.95
C ASP A 382 -15.09 11.65 3.24
N ALA A 383 -15.24 12.57 4.20
CA ALA A 383 -16.54 13.06 4.66
C ALA A 383 -17.40 13.67 3.54
N SER A 384 -16.75 14.30 2.54
CA SER A 384 -17.35 14.97 1.38
C SER A 384 -17.60 14.08 0.17
N ASN A 385 -17.06 12.85 0.15
CA ASN A 385 -16.97 12.02 -1.05
C ASN A 385 -16.15 12.66 -2.20
N SER A 386 -15.06 13.37 -1.87
CA SER A 386 -14.18 14.06 -2.81
C SER A 386 -13.23 13.11 -3.56
N THR A 387 -12.88 11.96 -2.97
CA THR A 387 -12.11 10.91 -3.66
C THR A 387 -13.01 9.80 -4.23
N GLY A 388 -14.31 9.83 -3.87
CA GLY A 388 -15.26 8.77 -4.21
C GLY A 388 -15.29 7.62 -3.20
N GLU A 389 -14.47 7.68 -2.15
CA GLU A 389 -14.26 6.56 -1.22
C GLU A 389 -14.97 6.72 0.13
N ARG A 390 -15.96 7.63 0.26
CA ARG A 390 -16.68 7.87 1.52
C ARG A 390 -17.26 6.60 2.15
N ALA A 391 -17.83 5.71 1.33
CA ALA A 391 -18.43 4.46 1.80
C ALA A 391 -17.37 3.48 2.35
N LEU A 392 -16.17 3.46 1.76
CA LEU A 392 -15.04 2.65 2.21
C LEU A 392 -14.41 3.25 3.47
N THR A 393 -14.06 4.53 3.43
CA THR A 393 -13.42 5.21 4.56
C THR A 393 -14.31 5.22 5.80
N ASP A 394 -15.63 5.41 5.68
CA ASP A 394 -16.56 5.25 6.82
C ASP A 394 -16.62 3.82 7.36
N ALA A 395 -16.53 2.79 6.50
CA ALA A 395 -16.48 1.39 6.94
C ALA A 395 -15.17 1.08 7.68
N ASN A 396 -14.02 1.53 7.16
CA ASN A 396 -12.71 1.41 7.81
C ASN A 396 -12.71 2.12 9.18
N ARG A 397 -13.21 3.36 9.23
CA ARG A 397 -13.32 4.17 10.45
C ARG A 397 -14.20 3.54 11.52
N LYS A 398 -15.38 3.02 11.15
CA LYS A 398 -16.28 2.26 12.04
C LYS A 398 -15.64 0.97 12.54
N ARG A 399 -14.85 0.30 11.70
CA ARG A 399 -14.11 -0.91 12.06
C ARG A 399 -13.04 -0.62 13.11
N LEU A 400 -12.24 0.43 12.91
CA LEU A 400 -11.21 0.87 13.86
C LEU A 400 -11.79 1.31 15.22
N ALA A 401 -12.88 2.09 15.21
CA ALA A 401 -13.50 2.61 16.42
C ALA A 401 -14.10 1.53 17.35
N GLY A 402 -14.26 0.29 16.87
CA GLY A 402 -14.74 -0.85 17.66
C GLY A 402 -13.64 -1.80 18.14
N GLU A 403 -12.36 -1.47 17.92
CA GLU A 403 -11.22 -2.36 18.19
C GLU A 403 -10.38 -1.91 19.39
N THR A 404 -9.67 -2.89 19.98
CA THR A 404 -8.63 -2.70 20.99
C THR A 404 -7.29 -3.22 20.48
N ASP A 405 -6.21 -2.93 21.18
CA ASP A 405 -4.94 -3.62 21.01
C ASP A 405 -4.84 -4.92 21.86
N PRO A 406 -3.70 -5.66 21.86
CA PRO A 406 -3.47 -6.83 22.72
C PRO A 406 -3.49 -6.54 24.23
N ASN A 407 -3.20 -5.29 24.63
CA ASN A 407 -3.17 -4.85 26.02
C ASN A 407 -4.57 -4.41 26.52
N GLY A 408 -5.60 -4.50 25.65
CA GLY A 408 -6.97 -4.09 25.97
C GLY A 408 -7.21 -2.58 25.92
N ARG A 409 -6.25 -1.78 25.43
CA ARG A 409 -6.46 -0.34 25.22
C ARG A 409 -7.42 -0.16 24.03
N PRO A 410 -8.54 0.56 24.17
CA PRO A 410 -9.41 0.89 23.04
C PRO A 410 -8.69 1.89 22.12
N LEU A 411 -8.89 1.77 20.80
CA LEU A 411 -8.26 2.69 19.86
C LEU A 411 -8.87 4.09 19.92
N GLN A 412 -8.03 5.11 20.07
CA GLN A 412 -8.38 6.49 19.80
C GLN A 412 -8.22 6.78 18.31
N ILE A 413 -9.24 7.36 17.69
CA ILE A 413 -9.26 7.66 16.25
C ILE A 413 -9.05 9.16 16.00
N VAL A 414 -8.17 9.49 15.06
CA VAL A 414 -7.90 10.86 14.58
C VAL A 414 -8.23 10.90 13.08
N GLU A 415 -9.26 11.64 12.71
CA GLU A 415 -9.70 11.71 11.31
C GLU A 415 -8.80 12.68 10.50
N LEU A 416 -8.25 12.19 9.38
CA LEU A 416 -7.63 13.00 8.35
C LEU A 416 -8.55 13.06 7.14
N VAL A 417 -9.06 14.26 6.86
CA VAL A 417 -9.94 14.52 5.71
C VAL A 417 -9.07 14.78 4.47
N PRO A 418 -9.31 14.12 3.33
CA PRO A 418 -8.57 14.38 2.09
C PRO A 418 -8.84 15.81 1.57
N PRO A 419 -7.97 16.34 0.68
CA PRO A 419 -8.25 17.60 0.00
C PRO A 419 -9.56 17.54 -0.80
N VAL A 420 -10.21 18.69 -0.96
CA VAL A 420 -11.41 18.84 -1.81
C VAL A 420 -11.13 19.68 -3.06
N SER A 421 -9.99 20.36 -3.10
CA SER A 421 -9.45 21.03 -4.28
C SER A 421 -8.06 20.48 -4.61
N TYR A 422 -7.76 20.34 -5.90
CA TYR A 422 -6.48 19.84 -6.40
C TYR A 422 -5.85 20.88 -7.31
N GLY A 423 -4.64 21.33 -7.00
CA GLY A 423 -3.96 22.29 -7.87
C GLY A 423 -2.49 22.48 -7.56
N THR A 424 -1.79 23.13 -8.48
CA THR A 424 -0.38 23.51 -8.33
C THR A 424 -0.21 24.68 -7.36
N SER A 425 1.00 24.86 -6.83
CA SER A 425 1.38 26.05 -6.06
C SER A 425 1.21 27.38 -6.82
N ALA A 426 1.12 27.33 -8.15
CA ALA A 426 0.80 28.46 -9.02
C ALA A 426 -0.72 28.71 -9.24
N GLY A 427 -1.59 27.96 -8.56
CA GLY A 427 -3.04 28.12 -8.62
C GLY A 427 -3.72 27.48 -9.84
N THR A 428 -3.06 26.54 -10.53
CA THR A 428 -3.67 25.79 -11.64
C THR A 428 -4.41 24.57 -11.09
N THR A 429 -5.73 24.48 -11.28
CA THR A 429 -6.53 23.31 -10.92
C THR A 429 -6.18 22.10 -11.78
N LEU A 430 -6.12 20.91 -11.18
CA LEU A 430 -5.87 19.66 -11.90
C LEU A 430 -7.14 19.19 -12.62
N ASN A 431 -6.98 18.61 -13.82
CA ASN A 431 -8.06 18.08 -14.65
C ASN A 431 -8.28 16.57 -14.43
N GLU A 432 -9.40 16.05 -14.91
CA GLU A 432 -9.79 14.63 -14.76
C GLU A 432 -8.71 13.63 -15.21
N ARG A 433 -7.90 13.95 -16.23
CA ARG A 433 -6.81 13.08 -16.70
C ARG A 433 -5.66 13.04 -15.69
N GLN A 434 -5.27 14.18 -15.13
CA GLN A 434 -4.26 14.25 -14.05
C GLN A 434 -4.77 13.54 -12.79
N MET A 435 -6.07 13.65 -12.51
CA MET A 435 -6.71 13.02 -11.35
C MET A 435 -7.02 11.52 -11.50
N SER A 436 -6.91 10.95 -12.71
CA SER A 436 -7.39 9.59 -13.04
C SER A 436 -6.72 8.43 -12.28
N HIS A 437 -5.53 8.67 -11.72
CA HIS A 437 -4.76 7.74 -10.89
C HIS A 437 -4.25 8.41 -9.60
N PHE A 438 -4.80 9.56 -9.23
CA PHE A 438 -4.19 10.46 -8.26
C PHE A 438 -4.47 10.06 -6.81
N ALA A 439 -3.41 9.74 -6.06
CA ALA A 439 -3.50 9.27 -4.67
C ALA A 439 -3.60 10.42 -3.66
N ALA A 440 -4.81 10.96 -3.52
CA ALA A 440 -5.12 12.06 -2.62
C ALA A 440 -5.27 11.64 -1.14
N GLY A 441 -4.22 11.79 -0.32
CA GLY A 441 -4.34 11.52 1.11
C GLY A 441 -3.21 12.05 1.97
N TYR A 442 -3.51 12.95 2.92
CA TYR A 442 -2.56 13.41 3.94
C TYR A 442 -2.07 12.29 4.88
N ILE A 443 -2.84 11.20 4.96
CA ILE A 443 -2.55 9.99 5.74
C ILE A 443 -1.25 9.30 5.29
N ASN A 444 -0.83 9.46 4.04
CA ASN A 444 0.41 8.89 3.52
C ASN A 444 1.65 9.74 3.88
N PHE A 445 1.67 10.26 5.11
CA PHE A 445 2.81 10.95 5.71
C PHE A 445 3.86 9.93 6.18
N TYR A 446 5.11 10.39 6.31
CA TYR A 446 6.21 9.61 6.86
C TYR A 446 6.77 10.26 8.13
N THR A 447 6.93 9.48 9.18
CA THR A 447 7.55 9.92 10.44
C THR A 447 9.03 9.58 10.45
N CYS A 448 9.89 10.52 10.83
CA CYS A 448 11.32 10.30 10.97
C CYS A 448 11.89 11.04 12.19
N ASN A 449 13.19 10.98 12.44
CA ASN A 449 13.80 11.77 13.52
C ASN A 449 13.58 13.27 13.26
N GLY A 450 13.05 13.98 14.25
CA GLY A 450 12.88 15.44 14.20
C GLY A 450 11.81 15.99 13.25
N THR A 451 11.26 15.18 12.33
CA THR A 451 10.29 15.63 11.32
C THR A 451 9.19 14.59 11.06
N ILE A 452 7.96 15.05 10.84
CA ILE A 452 6.92 14.31 10.10
C ILE A 452 6.77 15.00 8.75
N VAL A 453 7.01 14.26 7.67
CA VAL A 453 6.91 14.77 6.30
C VAL A 453 5.52 14.40 5.75
N MET A 454 4.69 15.41 5.52
CA MET A 454 3.28 15.26 5.18
C MET A 454 3.00 15.72 3.74
N PRO A 455 2.14 15.02 2.98
CA PRO A 455 1.66 15.51 1.69
C PRO A 455 1.04 16.91 1.75
N LYS A 456 1.14 17.64 0.64
CA LYS A 456 0.48 18.93 0.40
C LYS A 456 -0.18 18.89 -0.96
N PHE A 457 -1.42 19.36 -1.03
CA PHE A 457 -2.21 19.36 -2.27
C PHE A 457 -2.62 20.77 -2.73
N ASN A 458 -2.15 21.80 -2.02
CA ASN A 458 -2.45 23.22 -2.21
C ASN A 458 -3.92 23.59 -1.97
N ASP A 459 -4.68 22.72 -1.30
CA ASP A 459 -5.93 23.05 -0.63
C ASP A 459 -5.57 23.66 0.73
N ALA A 460 -5.44 24.99 0.79
CA ALA A 460 -4.92 25.68 1.98
C ALA A 460 -5.72 25.41 3.27
N ALA A 461 -7.01 25.06 3.15
CA ALA A 461 -7.84 24.71 4.30
C ALA A 461 -7.60 23.26 4.76
N ALA A 462 -7.62 22.31 3.82
CA ALA A 462 -7.38 20.90 4.13
C ALA A 462 -5.90 20.64 4.54
N ASP A 463 -4.94 21.30 3.87
CA ASP A 463 -3.51 21.26 4.19
C ASP A 463 -3.28 21.69 5.66
N ALA A 464 -3.90 22.79 6.09
CA ALA A 464 -3.79 23.29 7.47
C ALA A 464 -4.53 22.39 8.49
N ALA A 465 -5.70 21.86 8.12
CA ALA A 465 -6.47 20.96 8.97
C ALA A 465 -5.74 19.64 9.26
N ALA A 466 -5.10 19.04 8.25
CA ALA A 466 -4.33 17.81 8.39
C ALA A 466 -3.14 17.99 9.35
N VAL A 467 -2.40 19.10 9.22
CA VAL A 467 -1.31 19.47 10.13
C VAL A 467 -1.84 19.67 11.56
N ALA A 468 -2.98 20.34 11.74
CA ALA A 468 -3.59 20.57 13.05
C ALA A 468 -4.04 19.27 13.73
N ALA A 469 -4.59 18.32 12.96
CA ALA A 469 -5.11 17.05 13.48
C ALA A 469 -4.02 16.16 14.12
N ILE A 470 -2.85 16.03 13.48
CA ILE A 470 -1.75 15.20 14.03
C ILE A 470 -0.78 15.97 14.93
N ARG A 471 -0.83 17.31 14.97
CA ARG A 471 0.07 18.15 15.79
C ARG A 471 0.21 17.69 17.25
N PRO A 472 -0.84 17.24 17.97
CA PRO A 472 -0.71 16.78 19.35
C PRO A 472 0.19 15.55 19.55
N TYR A 473 0.41 14.77 18.48
CA TYR A 473 1.17 13.51 18.50
C TYR A 473 2.57 13.65 17.89
N ALA A 474 2.90 14.81 17.32
CA ALA A 474 4.22 15.05 16.71
C ALA A 474 5.37 15.07 17.73
N GLY A 475 5.08 15.26 19.03
CA GLY A 475 6.10 15.43 20.06
C GLY A 475 7.02 16.61 19.74
N ASN A 476 8.33 16.35 19.69
CA ASN A 476 9.34 17.35 19.31
C ASN A 476 9.53 17.49 17.79
N ARG A 477 8.78 16.76 16.95
CA ARG A 477 8.95 16.78 15.50
C ARG A 477 8.33 18.02 14.88
N ALA A 478 9.04 18.64 13.94
CA ALA A 478 8.41 19.56 12.99
C ALA A 478 7.41 18.77 12.12
N ILE A 479 6.33 19.40 11.69
CA ILE A 479 5.52 18.86 10.58
C ILE A 479 5.87 19.71 9.37
N VAL A 480 6.39 19.06 8.33
CA VAL A 480 6.86 19.70 7.10
C VAL A 480 6.00 19.18 5.96
N GLN A 481 5.26 20.09 5.33
CA GLN A 481 4.42 19.78 4.18
C GLN A 481 5.24 19.88 2.88
N VAL A 482 5.03 18.91 1.98
CA VAL A 482 5.69 18.82 0.68
C VAL A 482 4.63 18.69 -0.41
N ASP A 483 4.67 19.58 -1.40
CA ASP A 483 3.88 19.47 -2.63
C ASP A 483 4.41 18.28 -3.44
N ILE A 484 3.57 17.23 -3.57
CA ILE A 484 3.93 15.92 -4.14
C ILE A 484 3.06 15.52 -5.35
N LEU A 485 2.51 16.49 -6.10
CA LEU A 485 1.56 16.18 -7.19
C LEU A 485 2.10 15.17 -8.20
N GLY A 486 3.41 15.18 -8.49
CA GLY A 486 4.05 14.21 -9.38
C GLY A 486 4.01 12.79 -8.83
N ILE A 487 4.43 12.59 -7.57
CA ILE A 487 4.35 11.27 -6.90
C ILE A 487 2.88 10.82 -6.82
N ALA A 488 1.99 11.71 -6.39
CA ALA A 488 0.57 11.44 -6.25
C ALA A 488 -0.10 11.05 -7.58
N SER A 489 0.32 11.64 -8.71
CA SER A 489 -0.21 11.34 -10.04
C SER A 489 -0.04 9.87 -10.50
N GLY A 490 0.89 9.13 -9.90
CA GLY A 490 1.10 7.70 -10.17
C GLY A 490 0.55 6.74 -9.12
N GLY A 491 -0.28 7.21 -8.19
CA GLY A 491 -1.02 6.33 -7.28
C GLY A 491 -0.37 6.03 -5.93
N GLY A 492 0.64 6.79 -5.51
CA GLY A 492 1.27 6.66 -4.18
C GLY A 492 1.66 8.00 -3.54
N GLY A 493 2.36 7.97 -2.41
CA GLY A 493 2.73 9.18 -1.66
C GLY A 493 4.11 9.13 -0.98
N ILE A 494 4.24 9.89 0.11
CA ILE A 494 5.52 10.05 0.83
C ILE A 494 5.88 8.76 1.58
N HIS A 495 4.92 8.12 2.26
CA HIS A 495 5.17 6.85 2.93
C HIS A 495 5.52 5.72 1.94
N CYS A 496 4.87 5.68 0.76
CA CYS A 496 5.16 4.69 -0.28
C CYS A 496 6.58 4.83 -0.88
N SER A 497 7.15 6.04 -0.86
CA SER A 497 8.47 6.35 -1.43
C SER A 497 9.61 6.37 -0.40
N THR A 498 9.33 5.98 0.86
CA THR A 498 10.29 6.00 1.98
C THR A 498 10.31 4.66 2.72
N ARG A 499 11.44 4.32 3.35
CA ARG A 499 11.57 3.16 4.24
C ARG A 499 12.57 3.43 5.37
N GLU A 500 12.12 3.28 6.61
CA GLU A 500 12.92 3.48 7.81
C GLU A 500 14.01 2.41 8.00
N VAL A 501 15.15 2.82 8.56
CA VAL A 501 16.13 1.94 9.21
C VAL A 501 16.18 2.32 10.68
N PRO A 502 15.74 1.46 11.62
CA PRO A 502 15.76 1.76 13.04
C PRO A 502 17.19 1.84 13.58
N ALA A 503 17.42 2.73 14.55
CA ALA A 503 18.69 2.90 15.26
C ALA A 503 19.13 1.63 16.01
#